data_AF-A0A8C4SC07-F1
#
_entry.id   AF-A0A8C4SC07-F1
#
_cell.length_a   1.000
_cell.length_b   1.000
_cell.length_c   1.000
_cell.angle_alpha   90.00
_cell.angle_beta   90.00
_cell.angle_gamma   90.00
#
_symmetry.space_group_name_H-M   'P 1'
#
loop_
_entity.id
_entity.type
_entity.pdbx_description
1 polymer ?
#
loop_
_entity_poly.entity_id
_entity_poly.type
_entity_poly.pdbx_seq_one_letter_code
_entity_poly.pdbx_strand_id
1 'polypeptide(L)'
;MKYCSLVVLFLCGVRYCNAIHWLGLTVNGSSVGWNQTHHCKLLDGLVPDQLQLCRRNLEMMHSIVHAAKVTKTTCQKTFSDMRWNCSSIEDAPFFTPDLAKGTRESAVVFALAAAAVSHSIARSCASGDLPGCSCGPAPAEQPGPDFRWGGCGDNLRYGLQMGAAFVDAPMKNSRSGSQAAKLMNLHNNAVGRQVLIDSMETKCKCHGVSGSCSVKTCWKGLQDMHDIAAELKSKYLAATKVIHRHVGTRKQLVPKEMDVRPVRDTELVYLVSSPDYCTRNEKQGSYGTQDRQCNKTSNGSDSCNLMCCGRGYNAYTEKVAERCQCKYHWCCYVTCKKCERTVERYVCK
;
A
#
# COMPACT_ATOMS: atom_id res chain seq x y z
N MET A 1 -34.92 45.03 -24.23
CA MET A 1 -34.57 44.59 -22.86
C MET A 1 -34.71 43.06 -22.80
N LYS A 2 -33.61 42.33 -22.96
CA LYS A 2 -33.57 40.87 -22.81
C LYS A 2 -32.94 40.57 -21.45
N TYR A 3 -33.74 40.08 -20.50
CA TYR A 3 -33.24 39.57 -19.22
C TYR A 3 -32.52 38.24 -19.46
N CYS A 4 -31.21 38.22 -19.30
CA CYS A 4 -30.42 36.99 -19.25
C CYS A 4 -30.38 36.54 -17.78
N SER A 5 -31.19 35.54 -17.41
CA SER A 5 -31.12 34.91 -16.10
C SER A 5 -29.86 34.07 -16.02
N LEU A 6 -28.88 34.55 -15.25
CA LEU A 6 -27.67 33.80 -14.93
C LEU A 6 -28.02 32.76 -13.86
N VAL A 7 -28.25 31.52 -14.27
CA VAL A 7 -28.36 30.38 -13.35
C VAL A 7 -26.96 30.10 -12.81
N VAL A 8 -26.67 30.60 -11.61
CA VAL A 8 -25.48 30.23 -10.85
C VAL A 8 -25.71 28.82 -10.32
N LEU A 9 -25.22 27.83 -11.06
CA LEU A 9 -25.03 26.46 -10.57
C LEU A 9 -24.01 26.52 -9.42
N PHE A 10 -24.49 26.59 -8.19
CA PHE A 10 -23.70 26.28 -7.00
C PHE A 10 -23.34 24.79 -7.06
N LEU A 11 -22.24 24.47 -7.77
CA LEU A 11 -21.55 23.21 -7.58
C LEU A 11 -21.03 23.22 -6.14
N CYS A 12 -21.81 22.65 -5.23
CA CYS A 12 -21.35 22.24 -3.92
C CYS A 12 -20.34 21.10 -4.15
N GLY A 13 -19.14 21.48 -4.62
CA GLY A 13 -18.05 20.56 -4.85
C GLY A 13 -17.69 19.97 -3.51
N VAL A 14 -18.06 18.71 -3.30
CA VAL A 14 -17.49 17.88 -2.25
C VAL A 14 -15.98 18.08 -2.35
N ARG A 15 -15.38 18.76 -1.36
CA ARG A 15 -13.93 19.02 -1.35
C ARG A 15 -13.23 17.70 -1.06
N TYR A 16 -13.04 16.90 -2.12
CA TYR A 16 -12.28 15.66 -2.05
C TYR A 16 -10.86 15.97 -1.59
N CYS A 17 -10.37 15.14 -0.67
CA CYS A 17 -9.01 15.26 -0.16
C CYS A 17 -8.07 14.66 -1.22
N ASN A 18 -7.22 15.48 -1.84
CA ASN A 18 -6.30 15.07 -2.90
C ASN A 18 -5.11 14.23 -2.37
N ALA A 19 -5.32 13.46 -1.32
CA ALA A 19 -4.22 13.01 -0.46
C ALA A 19 -3.42 11.82 -0.99
N ILE A 20 -4.09 10.89 -1.65
CA ILE A 20 -3.44 9.77 -2.36
C ILE A 20 -3.55 9.88 -3.88
N HIS A 21 -3.90 11.06 -4.41
CA HIS A 21 -4.02 11.29 -5.87
C HIS A 21 -2.70 11.04 -6.60
N TRP A 22 -1.57 11.23 -5.93
CA TRP A 22 -0.24 10.92 -6.47
C TRP A 22 -0.07 9.43 -6.85
N LEU A 23 -0.94 8.51 -6.41
CA LEU A 23 -0.94 7.14 -6.94
C LEU A 23 -1.24 7.08 -8.45
N GLY A 24 -1.81 8.14 -9.03
CA GLY A 24 -1.98 8.28 -10.48
C GLY A 24 -0.66 8.43 -11.26
N LEU A 25 0.47 8.64 -10.57
CA LEU A 25 1.80 8.69 -11.18
C LEU A 25 2.16 7.42 -11.96
N THR A 26 1.48 6.29 -11.73
CA THR A 26 1.73 5.05 -12.47
C THR A 26 1.37 5.13 -13.96
N VAL A 27 0.51 6.07 -14.37
CA VAL A 27 0.02 6.16 -15.75
C VAL A 27 1.12 6.64 -16.70
N ASN A 28 1.77 7.76 -16.36
CA ASN A 28 2.79 8.40 -17.19
C ASN A 28 4.16 8.52 -16.51
N GLY A 29 4.25 8.36 -15.19
CA GLY A 29 5.47 8.66 -14.44
C GLY A 29 6.65 7.74 -14.76
N SER A 30 6.41 6.52 -15.24
CA SER A 30 7.48 5.56 -15.56
C SER A 30 8.19 5.86 -16.89
N SER A 31 7.57 6.63 -17.80
CA SER A 31 8.20 7.05 -19.06
C SER A 31 8.93 8.39 -18.95
N VAL A 32 8.83 9.06 -17.80
CA VAL A 32 9.44 10.36 -17.55
C VAL A 32 10.88 10.15 -17.08
N GLY A 33 11.84 10.82 -17.73
CA GLY A 33 13.26 10.71 -17.38
C GLY A 33 13.68 11.46 -16.09
N TRP A 34 12.81 12.31 -15.55
CA TRP A 34 13.03 13.05 -14.30
C TRP A 34 14.35 13.85 -14.22
N ASN A 35 14.74 14.50 -15.31
CA ASN A 35 15.95 15.35 -15.35
C ASN A 35 15.65 16.86 -15.44
N GLN A 36 14.38 17.25 -15.54
CA GLN A 36 13.96 18.66 -15.67
C GLN A 36 12.79 19.00 -14.75
N THR A 37 12.82 20.18 -14.14
CA THR A 37 11.82 20.63 -13.15
C THR A 37 10.40 20.77 -13.73
N HIS A 38 10.27 20.96 -15.04
CA HIS A 38 8.99 21.04 -15.71
C HIS A 38 8.27 19.67 -15.77
N HIS A 39 9.01 18.55 -15.68
CA HIS A 39 8.43 17.21 -15.61
C HIS A 39 7.49 17.03 -14.42
N CYS A 40 7.76 17.71 -13.29
CA CYS A 40 6.88 17.69 -12.13
C CYS A 40 5.47 18.21 -12.42
N LYS A 41 5.28 19.04 -13.46
CA LYS A 41 3.98 19.59 -13.86
C LYS A 41 3.25 18.71 -14.89
N LEU A 42 3.94 17.75 -15.51
CA LEU A 42 3.34 16.86 -16.52
C LEU A 42 2.40 15.81 -15.91
N LEU A 43 2.20 15.86 -14.60
CA LEU A 43 1.59 14.79 -13.83
C LEU A 43 0.43 15.33 -13.01
N ASP A 44 -0.76 14.82 -13.34
CA ASP A 44 -1.95 15.08 -12.56
C ASP A 44 -1.86 14.38 -11.19
N GLY A 45 -2.33 15.07 -10.15
CA GLY A 45 -2.47 14.49 -8.81
C GLY A 45 -1.43 14.93 -7.77
N LEU A 46 -0.39 15.70 -8.13
CA LEU A 46 0.51 16.30 -7.15
C LEU A 46 -0.02 17.62 -6.59
N VAL A 47 -0.01 17.76 -5.27
CA VAL A 47 -0.31 19.04 -4.60
C VAL A 47 0.90 19.99 -4.63
N PRO A 48 0.73 21.32 -4.40
CA PRO A 48 1.83 22.28 -4.48
C PRO A 48 3.10 21.91 -3.68
N ASP A 49 2.94 21.40 -2.46
CA ASP A 49 4.08 20.98 -1.62
C ASP A 49 4.80 19.75 -2.19
N GLN A 50 4.05 18.81 -2.79
CA GLN A 50 4.64 17.67 -3.52
C GLN A 50 5.35 18.12 -4.80
N LEU A 51 4.80 19.10 -5.52
CA LEU A 51 5.46 19.70 -6.68
C LEU A 51 6.78 20.36 -6.29
N GLN A 52 6.83 21.03 -5.14
CA GLN A 52 8.05 21.62 -4.62
C GLN A 52 9.09 20.55 -4.26
N LEU A 53 8.66 19.47 -3.60
CA LEU A 53 9.54 18.33 -3.29
C LEU A 53 10.08 17.67 -4.56
N CYS A 54 9.23 17.46 -5.56
CA CYS A 54 9.62 16.93 -6.86
C CYS A 54 10.70 17.79 -7.52
N ARG A 55 10.50 19.11 -7.62
CA ARG A 55 11.48 20.01 -8.26
C ARG A 55 12.84 20.04 -7.56
N ARG A 56 12.87 19.79 -6.25
CA ARG A 56 14.09 19.74 -5.44
C ARG A 56 14.79 18.37 -5.48
N ASN A 57 14.05 17.31 -5.80
CA ASN A 57 14.53 15.93 -5.71
C ASN A 57 14.05 15.15 -6.94
N LEU A 58 14.49 15.55 -8.13
CA LEU A 58 13.98 14.96 -9.37
C LEU A 58 14.28 13.45 -9.44
N GLU A 59 15.50 13.05 -9.10
CA GLU A 59 15.92 11.63 -9.11
C GLU A 59 15.09 10.74 -8.16
N MET A 60 14.64 11.31 -7.03
CA MET A 60 13.77 10.60 -6.07
C MET A 60 12.42 10.22 -6.68
N MET A 61 11.97 10.92 -7.72
CA MET A 61 10.66 10.65 -8.32
C MET A 61 10.58 9.27 -8.98
N HIS A 62 11.70 8.68 -9.43
CA HIS A 62 11.74 7.28 -9.86
C HIS A 62 11.30 6.35 -8.72
N SER A 63 11.81 6.55 -7.50
CA SER A 63 11.39 5.80 -6.31
C SER A 63 9.93 6.07 -5.92
N ILE A 64 9.42 7.30 -6.11
CA ILE A 64 8.01 7.63 -5.85
C ILE A 64 7.07 6.94 -6.84
N VAL A 65 7.40 6.95 -8.14
CA VAL A 65 6.61 6.26 -9.18
C VAL A 65 6.64 4.74 -8.93
N HIS A 66 7.80 4.20 -8.59
CA HIS A 66 7.93 2.80 -8.19
C HIS A 66 7.04 2.48 -6.98
N ALA A 67 7.08 3.31 -5.93
CA ALA A 67 6.25 3.16 -4.75
C ALA A 67 4.74 3.21 -5.05
N ALA A 68 4.30 4.07 -5.98
CA ALA A 68 2.90 4.12 -6.42
C ALA A 68 2.47 2.77 -7.04
N LYS A 69 3.30 2.20 -7.93
CA LYS A 69 3.06 0.90 -8.55
C LYS A 69 3.08 -0.23 -7.52
N VAL A 70 4.03 -0.22 -6.60
CA VAL A 70 4.12 -1.18 -5.49
C VAL A 70 2.88 -1.11 -4.61
N THR A 71 2.39 0.09 -4.28
CA THR A 71 1.17 0.29 -3.48
C THR A 71 -0.04 -0.35 -4.15
N LYS A 72 -0.29 -0.02 -5.43
CA LYS A 72 -1.43 -0.56 -6.20
C LYS A 72 -1.41 -2.09 -6.28
N THR A 73 -0.29 -2.62 -6.76
CA THR A 73 -0.14 -4.07 -6.99
C THR A 73 -0.14 -4.86 -5.69
N THR A 74 0.48 -4.34 -4.62
CA THR A 74 0.48 -5.01 -3.32
C THR A 74 -0.90 -4.98 -2.68
N CYS A 75 -1.63 -3.87 -2.79
CA CYS A 75 -2.99 -3.78 -2.26
C CYS A 75 -3.91 -4.83 -2.91
N GLN A 76 -3.93 -4.89 -4.24
CA GLN A 76 -4.74 -5.87 -4.97
C GLN A 76 -4.38 -7.31 -4.61
N LYS A 77 -3.09 -7.63 -4.50
CA LYS A 77 -2.65 -8.97 -4.10
C LYS A 77 -3.08 -9.32 -2.68
N THR A 78 -2.86 -8.39 -1.74
CA THR A 78 -3.13 -8.58 -0.30
C THR A 78 -4.61 -8.80 0.00
N PHE A 79 -5.48 -8.13 -0.76
CA PHE A 79 -6.94 -8.17 -0.59
C PHE A 79 -7.65 -9.04 -1.64
N SER A 80 -6.92 -9.81 -2.45
CA SER A 80 -7.48 -10.65 -3.52
C SER A 80 -8.47 -11.73 -3.04
N ASP A 81 -8.43 -12.08 -1.76
CA ASP A 81 -9.30 -13.02 -1.05
C ASP A 81 -10.43 -12.34 -0.26
N MET A 82 -10.57 -11.02 -0.33
CA MET A 82 -11.58 -10.23 0.39
C MET A 82 -12.61 -9.69 -0.60
N ARG A 83 -13.87 -9.45 -0.16
CA ARG A 83 -14.94 -8.93 -1.03
C ARG A 83 -14.56 -7.61 -1.69
N TRP A 84 -13.97 -6.70 -0.91
CA TRP A 84 -13.19 -5.59 -1.44
C TRP A 84 -11.78 -6.09 -1.74
N ASN A 85 -11.40 -6.07 -3.02
CA ASN A 85 -10.12 -6.57 -3.53
C ASN A 85 -9.15 -5.46 -3.97
N CYS A 86 -9.42 -4.22 -3.53
CA CYS A 86 -8.64 -3.05 -3.91
C CYS A 86 -8.63 -2.72 -5.42
N SER A 87 -9.63 -3.16 -6.20
CA SER A 87 -9.72 -2.82 -7.63
C SER A 87 -9.87 -1.32 -7.90
N SER A 88 -10.60 -0.59 -7.04
CA SER A 88 -10.81 0.86 -7.12
C SER A 88 -9.53 1.69 -7.04
N ILE A 89 -8.42 1.12 -6.59
CA ILE A 89 -7.14 1.83 -6.53
C ILE A 89 -6.60 2.18 -7.93
N GLU A 90 -7.07 1.48 -8.97
CA GLU A 90 -6.67 1.78 -10.35
C GLU A 90 -7.28 3.07 -10.89
N ASP A 91 -8.40 3.52 -10.33
CA ASP A 91 -9.07 4.76 -10.74
C ASP A 91 -8.28 6.02 -10.34
N ALA A 92 -7.12 5.86 -9.68
CA ALA A 92 -6.22 6.97 -9.35
C ALA A 92 -5.95 7.87 -10.57
N PRO A 93 -6.05 9.21 -10.44
CA PRO A 93 -6.19 9.95 -9.19
C PRO A 93 -7.63 10.12 -8.68
N PHE A 94 -8.64 9.66 -9.42
CA PHE A 94 -10.06 9.90 -9.14
C PHE A 94 -10.73 8.71 -8.46
N PHE A 95 -10.57 8.63 -7.14
CA PHE A 95 -11.05 7.48 -6.38
C PHE A 95 -12.56 7.44 -6.17
N THR A 96 -13.10 6.22 -6.14
CA THR A 96 -14.46 5.94 -5.68
C THR A 96 -14.60 6.14 -4.15
N PRO A 97 -15.84 6.23 -3.62
CA PRO A 97 -16.08 6.57 -2.22
C PRO A 97 -15.48 5.64 -1.16
N ASP A 98 -15.23 4.37 -1.51
CA ASP A 98 -14.49 3.41 -0.69
C ASP A 98 -13.05 3.85 -0.40
N LEU A 99 -12.42 4.68 -1.24
CA LEU A 99 -11.10 5.24 -0.97
C LEU A 99 -11.15 6.75 -0.68
N ALA A 100 -12.20 7.45 -1.10
CA ALA A 100 -12.32 8.90 -0.96
C ALA A 100 -12.97 9.40 0.36
N LYS A 101 -13.75 8.57 1.07
CA LYS A 101 -14.58 9.03 2.22
C LYS A 101 -14.07 8.64 3.61
N GLY A 102 -12.88 8.05 3.74
CA GLY A 102 -12.34 7.67 5.05
C GLY A 102 -12.96 6.39 5.63
N THR A 103 -13.14 5.38 4.77
CA THR A 103 -13.52 4.02 5.15
C THR A 103 -12.34 3.23 5.71
N ARG A 104 -12.60 2.00 6.15
CA ARG A 104 -11.55 1.06 6.56
C ARG A 104 -10.57 0.74 5.42
N GLU A 105 -11.09 0.64 4.20
CA GLU A 105 -10.33 0.38 2.96
C GLU A 105 -9.38 1.53 2.66
N SER A 106 -9.86 2.77 2.79
CA SER A 106 -8.99 3.93 2.67
C SER A 106 -7.88 3.91 3.73
N ALA A 107 -8.19 3.56 4.98
CA ALA A 107 -7.21 3.55 6.07
C ALA A 107 -6.00 2.68 5.77
N VAL A 108 -6.22 1.47 5.24
CA VAL A 108 -5.11 0.57 4.88
C VAL A 108 -4.37 1.02 3.63
N VAL A 109 -5.03 1.61 2.64
CA VAL A 109 -4.35 2.15 1.45
C VAL A 109 -3.42 3.30 1.82
N PHE A 110 -3.82 4.19 2.72
CA PHE A 110 -2.96 5.26 3.24
C PHE A 110 -1.75 4.71 3.97
N ALA A 111 -1.96 3.75 4.87
CA ALA A 111 -0.86 3.10 5.60
C ALA A 111 0.11 2.37 4.67
N LEU A 112 -0.40 1.59 3.71
CA LEU A 112 0.40 0.90 2.71
C LEU A 112 1.18 1.87 1.83
N ALA A 113 0.55 2.96 1.39
CA ALA A 113 1.21 3.98 0.57
C ALA A 113 2.35 4.68 1.33
N ALA A 114 2.14 5.02 2.59
CA ALA A 114 3.17 5.64 3.44
C ALA A 114 4.36 4.69 3.70
N ALA A 115 4.08 3.41 3.93
CA ALA A 115 5.09 2.37 4.06
C ALA A 115 5.85 2.17 2.73
N ALA A 116 5.13 2.03 1.61
CA ALA A 116 5.71 1.76 0.30
C ALA A 116 6.64 2.88 -0.19
N VAL A 117 6.30 4.15 0.03
CA VAL A 117 7.18 5.27 -0.32
C VAL A 117 8.46 5.24 0.52
N SER A 118 8.32 5.10 1.83
CA SER A 118 9.46 5.09 2.75
C SER A 118 10.39 3.88 2.49
N HIS A 119 9.79 2.71 2.21
CA HIS A 119 10.48 1.47 1.84
C HIS A 119 11.25 1.60 0.52
N SER A 120 10.58 2.12 -0.53
CA SER A 120 11.18 2.26 -1.85
C SER A 120 12.37 3.22 -1.82
N ILE A 121 12.24 4.36 -1.14
CA ILE A 121 13.34 5.33 -0.99
C ILE A 121 14.50 4.70 -0.20
N ALA A 122 14.21 4.04 0.93
CA ALA A 122 15.25 3.43 1.75
C ALA A 122 16.06 2.35 1.00
N ARG A 123 15.38 1.52 0.20
CA ARG A 123 16.01 0.49 -0.63
C ARG A 123 16.77 1.07 -1.81
N SER A 124 16.24 2.11 -2.47
CA SER A 124 16.97 2.82 -3.53
C SER A 124 18.27 3.48 -3.03
N CYS A 125 18.31 3.91 -1.77
CA CYS A 125 19.57 4.38 -1.16
C CYS A 125 20.58 3.26 -0.96
N ALA A 126 20.12 2.06 -0.61
CA ALA A 126 20.99 0.91 -0.38
C ALA A 126 21.47 0.22 -1.67
N SER A 127 20.66 0.24 -2.73
CA SER A 127 21.07 -0.24 -4.05
C SER A 127 21.99 0.74 -4.79
N GLY A 128 22.01 2.01 -4.38
CA GLY A 128 22.71 3.08 -5.08
C GLY A 128 21.93 3.68 -6.25
N ASP A 129 20.67 3.32 -6.41
CA ASP A 129 19.80 3.85 -7.48
C ASP A 129 19.37 5.30 -7.21
N LEU A 130 19.32 5.73 -5.94
CA LEU A 130 18.98 7.09 -5.57
C LEU A 130 20.24 7.88 -5.19
N PRO A 131 20.71 8.83 -6.03
CA PRO A 131 21.81 9.71 -5.67
C PRO A 131 21.39 10.66 -4.54
N GLY A 132 22.36 11.05 -3.70
CA GLY A 132 22.12 12.00 -2.60
C GLY A 132 21.73 11.36 -1.27
N CYS A 133 21.70 10.04 -1.19
CA CYS A 133 21.66 9.30 0.08
C CYS A 133 22.72 8.20 0.12
N SER A 134 23.00 7.69 1.32
CA SER A 134 23.96 6.60 1.57
C SER A 134 23.25 5.36 2.11
N CYS A 135 24.00 4.26 2.30
CA CYS A 135 23.54 3.12 3.09
C CYS A 135 23.06 3.56 4.48
N GLY A 136 22.16 2.76 5.07
CA GLY A 136 21.78 2.90 6.47
C GLY A 136 23.00 2.76 7.40
N PRO A 137 23.01 3.46 8.54
CA PRO A 137 24.10 3.37 9.50
C PRO A 137 24.21 1.93 10.03
N ALA A 138 25.46 1.49 10.27
CA ALA A 138 25.68 0.22 10.95
C ALA A 138 25.02 0.25 12.34
N PRO A 139 24.41 -0.85 12.79
CA PRO A 139 23.82 -0.92 14.12
C PRO A 139 24.86 -0.64 15.21
N ALA A 140 24.46 0.10 16.24
CA ALA A 140 25.31 0.37 17.40
C ALA A 140 25.47 -0.86 18.32
N GLU A 141 24.54 -1.79 18.24
CA GLU A 141 24.57 -3.08 18.94
C GLU A 141 25.79 -3.91 18.49
N GLN A 142 26.51 -4.52 19.43
CA GLN A 142 27.65 -5.38 19.09
C GLN A 142 27.14 -6.60 18.29
N PRO A 143 27.83 -7.00 17.21
CA PRO A 143 27.43 -8.18 16.46
C PRO A 143 27.59 -9.42 17.34
N GLY A 144 26.75 -10.43 17.11
CA GLY A 144 26.89 -11.73 17.77
C GLY A 144 28.20 -12.41 17.40
N PRO A 145 28.61 -13.46 18.13
CA PRO A 145 29.91 -14.12 17.92
C PRO A 145 30.09 -14.67 16.50
N ASP A 146 28.99 -15.02 15.83
CA ASP A 146 29.00 -15.72 14.55
C ASP A 146 29.00 -14.81 13.32
N PHE A 147 28.96 -13.48 13.49
CA PHE A 147 28.92 -12.55 12.35
C PHE A 147 29.60 -11.23 12.63
N ARG A 148 29.82 -10.45 11.58
CA ARG A 148 30.24 -9.04 11.68
C ARG A 148 29.24 -8.15 10.96
N TRP A 149 29.04 -6.94 11.48
CA TRP A 149 28.30 -5.92 10.74
C TRP A 149 29.09 -5.51 9.50
N GLY A 150 28.39 -5.40 8.37
CA GLY A 150 28.95 -4.94 7.11
C GLY A 150 27.92 -5.00 5.99
N GLY A 151 28.34 -4.68 4.76
CA GLY A 151 27.40 -4.53 3.64
C GLY A 151 26.66 -3.19 3.67
N CYS A 152 25.64 -3.07 2.83
CA CYS A 152 24.84 -1.86 2.68
C CYS A 152 23.41 -2.13 3.14
N GLY A 153 23.06 -1.65 4.34
CA GLY A 153 21.70 -1.74 4.87
C GLY A 153 20.77 -0.68 4.30
N ASP A 154 19.47 -0.95 4.37
CA ASP A 154 18.44 0.00 3.93
C ASP A 154 18.47 1.27 4.77
N ASN A 155 18.48 2.44 4.12
CA ASN A 155 18.52 3.72 4.84
C ASN A 155 17.12 4.15 5.28
N LEU A 156 16.55 3.41 6.24
CA LEU A 156 15.19 3.63 6.72
C LEU A 156 14.98 5.04 7.27
N ARG A 157 15.98 5.62 7.95
CA ARG A 157 15.87 7.00 8.48
C ARG A 157 15.61 8.01 7.36
N TYR A 158 16.38 7.94 6.27
CA TYR A 158 16.20 8.81 5.12
C TYR A 158 14.87 8.52 4.40
N GLY A 159 14.53 7.24 4.23
CA GLY A 159 13.26 6.82 3.65
C GLY A 159 12.05 7.36 4.40
N LEU A 160 12.03 7.27 5.73
CA LEU A 160 10.96 7.81 6.57
C LEU A 160 10.87 9.33 6.48
N GLN A 161 12.01 10.03 6.50
CA GLN A 161 12.03 11.49 6.41
C GLN A 161 11.44 11.99 5.09
N MET A 162 11.94 11.46 3.96
CA MET A 162 11.49 11.88 2.63
C MET A 162 10.08 11.36 2.33
N GLY A 163 9.76 10.14 2.75
CA GLY A 163 8.44 9.55 2.59
C GLY A 163 7.36 10.29 3.37
N ALA A 164 7.62 10.66 4.64
CA ALA A 164 6.69 11.49 5.40
C ALA A 164 6.55 12.89 4.78
N ALA A 165 7.65 13.51 4.33
CA ALA A 165 7.59 14.81 3.67
C ALA A 165 6.67 14.79 2.44
N PHE A 166 6.73 13.74 1.62
CA PHE A 166 5.94 13.61 0.40
C PHE A 166 4.50 13.16 0.63
N VAL A 167 4.29 12.10 1.41
CA VAL A 167 2.96 11.48 1.61
C VAL A 167 2.08 12.32 2.54
N ASP A 168 2.66 13.03 3.51
CA ASP A 168 1.89 13.85 4.45
C ASP A 168 1.62 15.27 3.94
N ALA A 169 2.29 15.69 2.85
CA ALA A 169 2.15 17.03 2.27
C ALA A 169 0.68 17.45 1.97
N PRO A 170 -0.19 16.62 1.37
CA PRO A 170 -1.57 16.99 1.12
C PRO A 170 -2.39 17.30 2.39
N MET A 171 -2.01 16.72 3.54
CA MET A 171 -2.70 16.91 4.82
C MET A 171 -2.28 18.20 5.54
N LYS A 172 -1.15 18.81 5.15
CA LYS A 172 -0.65 20.07 5.73
C LYS A 172 -1.37 21.31 5.17
N ASN A 173 -1.96 21.21 3.97
CA ASN A 173 -2.66 22.33 3.37
C ASN A 173 -4.04 22.56 4.03
N SER A 174 -4.30 23.77 4.54
CA SER A 174 -5.55 24.11 5.22
C SER A 174 -6.78 24.01 4.32
N ARG A 175 -6.63 24.13 3.00
CA ARG A 175 -7.74 24.24 2.03
C ARG A 175 -8.36 22.91 1.57
N SER A 176 -7.72 21.76 1.81
CA SER A 176 -8.18 20.45 1.31
C SER A 176 -8.81 19.59 2.40
N GLY A 177 -9.99 19.00 2.18
CA GLY A 177 -10.59 18.00 3.07
C GLY A 177 -11.04 18.49 4.47
N SER A 178 -11.77 17.63 5.18
CA SER A 178 -12.19 17.90 6.56
C SER A 178 -11.02 17.69 7.54
N GLN A 179 -11.02 18.41 8.67
CA GLN A 179 -9.98 18.24 9.70
C GLN A 179 -9.92 16.79 10.21
N ALA A 180 -11.08 16.13 10.35
CA ALA A 180 -11.17 14.73 10.75
C ALA A 180 -10.45 13.81 9.75
N ALA A 181 -10.68 14.00 8.44
CA ALA A 181 -10.04 13.21 7.40
C ALA A 181 -8.51 13.40 7.40
N LYS A 182 -8.03 14.63 7.59
CA LYS A 182 -6.58 14.90 7.70
C LYS A 182 -5.95 14.16 8.87
N LEU A 183 -6.56 14.25 10.06
CA LEU A 183 -6.07 13.59 11.27
C LEU A 183 -6.04 12.07 11.08
N MET A 184 -7.09 11.50 10.50
CA MET A 184 -7.19 10.06 10.22
C MET A 184 -6.11 9.61 9.22
N ASN A 185 -5.93 10.36 8.12
CA ASN A 185 -4.92 10.04 7.11
C ASN A 185 -3.50 10.14 7.66
N LEU A 186 -3.19 11.19 8.44
CA LEU A 186 -1.88 11.34 9.10
C LEU A 186 -1.62 10.21 10.10
N HIS A 187 -2.63 9.82 10.87
CA HIS A 187 -2.55 8.69 11.80
C HIS A 187 -2.24 7.40 11.04
N ASN A 188 -3.05 7.06 10.04
CA ASN A 188 -2.87 5.82 9.26
C ASN A 188 -1.53 5.80 8.51
N ASN A 189 -1.06 6.94 7.99
CA ASN A 189 0.28 7.06 7.43
C ASN A 189 1.38 6.75 8.48
N ALA A 190 1.22 7.25 9.71
CA ALA A 190 2.13 6.97 10.80
C ALA A 190 2.12 5.48 11.20
N VAL A 191 0.94 4.84 11.25
CA VAL A 191 0.83 3.39 11.48
C VAL A 191 1.56 2.60 10.40
N GLY A 192 1.39 2.97 9.12
CA GLY A 192 2.11 2.35 8.01
C GLY A 192 3.63 2.44 8.15
N ARG A 193 4.13 3.61 8.51
CA ARG A 193 5.56 3.82 8.79
C ARG A 193 6.04 3.07 10.02
N GLN A 194 5.19 2.91 11.04
CA GLN A 194 5.53 2.12 12.22
C GLN A 194 5.67 0.64 11.88
N VAL A 195 4.75 0.06 11.09
CA VAL A 195 4.90 -1.32 10.59
C VAL A 195 6.19 -1.50 9.80
N LEU A 196 6.55 -0.51 8.99
CA LEU A 196 7.82 -0.52 8.27
C LEU A 196 9.04 -0.52 9.21
N ILE A 197 9.01 0.30 10.26
CA ILE A 197 10.06 0.33 11.29
C ILE A 197 10.20 -1.04 11.96
N ASP A 198 9.07 -1.64 12.33
CA ASP A 198 9.01 -2.93 13.02
C ASP A 198 9.41 -4.10 12.10
N SER A 199 9.35 -3.92 10.77
CA SER A 199 9.74 -4.92 9.77
C SER A 199 11.25 -5.04 9.52
N MET A 200 12.08 -4.25 10.21
CA MET A 200 13.53 -4.27 10.03
C MET A 200 14.13 -5.56 10.61
N GLU A 201 14.89 -6.29 9.79
CA GLU A 201 15.51 -7.57 10.18
C GLU A 201 17.01 -7.59 9.88
N THR A 202 17.72 -8.49 10.56
CA THR A 202 19.14 -8.73 10.30
C THR A 202 19.27 -9.71 9.14
N LYS A 203 19.74 -9.24 7.99
CA LYS A 203 20.04 -10.06 6.80
C LYS A 203 21.53 -10.37 6.75
N CYS A 204 21.89 -11.59 6.34
CA CYS A 204 23.27 -12.06 6.34
C CYS A 204 23.67 -12.69 5.01
N LYS A 205 24.94 -12.52 4.62
CA LYS A 205 25.58 -13.24 3.51
C LYS A 205 26.75 -14.07 4.04
N CYS A 206 26.80 -15.34 3.62
CA CYS A 206 27.85 -16.28 3.99
C CYS A 206 29.02 -16.23 2.99
N HIS A 207 30.24 -16.34 3.51
CA HIS A 207 31.50 -16.18 2.78
C HIS A 207 32.51 -17.31 3.01
N GLY A 208 32.11 -18.41 3.66
CA GLY A 208 32.99 -19.54 3.92
C GLY A 208 33.31 -20.37 2.68
N VAL A 209 34.34 -21.22 2.80
CA VAL A 209 34.78 -22.15 1.73
C VAL A 209 33.59 -22.97 1.25
N SER A 210 33.45 -23.09 -0.08
CA SER A 210 32.33 -23.79 -0.74
C SER A 210 30.93 -23.27 -0.37
N GLY A 211 30.81 -21.99 0.00
CA GLY A 211 29.52 -21.37 0.38
C GLY A 211 29.09 -21.65 1.83
N SER A 212 29.99 -22.18 2.67
CA SER A 212 29.71 -22.36 4.09
C SER A 212 29.50 -21.03 4.83
N CYS A 213 28.82 -21.06 5.97
CA CYS A 213 28.56 -19.87 6.82
C CYS A 213 29.56 -19.71 7.98
N SER A 214 30.77 -20.27 7.86
CA SER A 214 31.83 -20.13 8.87
C SER A 214 32.26 -18.67 9.09
N VAL A 215 32.13 -17.85 8.06
CA VAL A 215 32.20 -16.39 8.13
C VAL A 215 30.95 -15.84 7.44
N LYS A 216 30.21 -14.96 8.12
CA LYS A 216 29.09 -14.24 7.52
C LYS A 216 29.11 -12.76 7.90
N THR A 217 28.68 -11.95 6.95
CA THR A 217 28.53 -10.49 7.09
C THR A 217 27.04 -10.18 7.12
N CYS A 218 26.59 -9.39 8.08
CA CYS A 218 25.18 -9.03 8.21
C CYS A 218 24.94 -7.53 8.20
N TRP A 219 23.75 -7.12 7.78
CA TRP A 219 23.25 -5.75 7.80
C TRP A 219 21.78 -5.73 8.23
N LYS A 220 21.28 -4.56 8.61
CA LYS A 220 19.83 -4.34 8.79
C LYS A 220 19.20 -4.06 7.44
N GLY A 221 18.15 -4.79 7.11
CA GLY A 221 17.37 -4.59 5.89
C GLY A 221 15.88 -4.75 6.16
N LEU A 222 15.07 -4.12 5.34
CA LEU A 222 13.62 -4.18 5.41
C LEU A 222 13.12 -5.51 4.84
N GLN A 223 12.06 -6.05 5.42
CA GLN A 223 11.31 -7.14 4.81
C GLN A 223 10.74 -6.75 3.44
N ASP A 224 10.27 -7.75 2.69
CA ASP A 224 9.62 -7.49 1.43
C ASP A 224 8.22 -6.90 1.66
N MET A 225 7.74 -6.11 0.70
CA MET A 225 6.49 -5.37 0.84
C MET A 225 5.27 -6.30 1.04
N HIS A 226 5.38 -7.56 0.64
CA HIS A 226 4.35 -8.57 0.88
C HIS A 226 4.12 -8.81 2.39
N ASP A 227 5.19 -8.98 3.17
CA ASP A 227 5.12 -9.25 4.60
C ASP A 227 4.61 -8.03 5.36
N ILE A 228 5.09 -6.84 4.99
CA ILE A 228 4.61 -5.55 5.50
C ILE A 228 3.10 -5.40 5.23
N ALA A 229 2.64 -5.74 4.03
CA ALA A 229 1.22 -5.66 3.68
C ALA A 229 0.37 -6.70 4.41
N ALA A 230 0.90 -7.89 4.70
CA ALA A 230 0.22 -8.89 5.51
C ALA A 230 -0.01 -8.39 6.95
N GLU A 231 0.98 -7.75 7.56
CA GLU A 231 0.82 -7.10 8.87
C GLU A 231 -0.19 -5.95 8.81
N LEU A 232 -0.16 -5.11 7.76
CA LEU A 232 -1.18 -4.08 7.55
C LEU A 232 -2.58 -4.63 7.34
N LYS A 233 -2.72 -5.82 6.72
CA LYS A 233 -4.01 -6.51 6.59
C LYS A 233 -4.53 -6.95 7.96
N SER A 234 -3.66 -7.45 8.85
CA SER A 234 -4.03 -7.75 10.24
C SER A 234 -4.57 -6.51 10.96
N LYS A 235 -3.88 -5.37 10.83
CA LYS A 235 -4.34 -4.08 11.37
C LYS A 235 -5.63 -3.57 10.73
N TYR A 236 -5.85 -3.82 9.44
CA TYR A 236 -7.10 -3.50 8.75
C TYR A 236 -8.27 -4.29 9.36
N LEU A 237 -8.10 -5.59 9.61
CA LEU A 237 -9.16 -6.43 10.19
C LEU A 237 -9.57 -5.97 11.59
N ALA A 238 -8.61 -5.43 12.35
CA ALA A 238 -8.79 -4.91 13.71
C ALA A 238 -9.03 -3.39 13.80
N ALA A 239 -9.23 -2.70 12.67
CA ALA A 239 -9.30 -1.23 12.64
C ALA A 239 -10.49 -0.66 13.43
N THR A 240 -10.28 0.49 14.07
CA THR A 240 -11.24 1.12 14.99
C THR A 240 -12.00 2.27 14.32
N LYS A 241 -13.33 2.30 14.47
CA LYS A 241 -14.15 3.43 14.02
C LYS A 241 -14.02 4.61 14.98
N VAL A 242 -13.65 5.77 14.46
CA VAL A 242 -13.47 7.00 15.23
C VAL A 242 -14.44 8.10 14.82
N ILE A 243 -14.66 9.03 15.75
CA ILE A 243 -15.37 10.28 15.52
C ILE A 243 -14.48 11.46 15.92
N HIS A 244 -14.72 12.61 15.32
CA HIS A 244 -14.01 13.82 15.65
C HIS A 244 -14.79 14.58 16.73
N ARG A 245 -14.24 14.66 17.95
CA ARG A 245 -14.87 15.28 19.11
C ARG A 245 -13.93 16.27 19.79
N HIS A 246 -14.49 17.22 20.53
CA HIS A 246 -13.76 18.03 21.49
C HIS A 246 -13.47 17.22 22.76
N VAL A 247 -12.20 17.12 23.13
CA VAL A 247 -11.73 16.60 24.41
C VAL A 247 -11.03 17.76 25.13
N GLY A 248 -11.75 18.37 26.07
CA GLY A 248 -11.38 19.68 26.61
C GLY A 248 -11.34 20.75 25.50
N THR A 249 -10.23 21.47 25.38
CA THR A 249 -10.03 22.51 24.34
C THR A 249 -9.53 21.96 23.00
N ARG A 250 -9.09 20.69 22.96
CA ARG A 250 -8.46 20.09 21.77
C ARG A 250 -9.47 19.24 20.99
N LYS A 251 -9.47 19.40 19.67
CA LYS A 251 -10.20 18.52 18.75
C LYS A 251 -9.35 17.29 18.47
N GLN A 252 -9.90 16.10 18.74
CA GLN A 252 -9.18 14.83 18.63
C GLN A 252 -10.08 13.76 18.00
N LEU A 253 -9.45 12.72 17.45
CA LEU A 253 -10.14 11.51 17.06
C LEU A 253 -10.32 10.64 18.30
N VAL A 254 -11.55 10.27 18.59
CA VAL A 254 -11.90 9.37 19.70
C VAL A 254 -12.68 8.18 19.16
N PRO A 255 -12.59 6.99 19.78
CA PRO A 255 -13.42 5.86 19.41
C PRO A 255 -14.90 6.25 19.43
N LYS A 256 -15.68 5.75 18.47
CA LYS A 256 -17.12 6.03 18.40
C LYS A 256 -17.86 5.45 19.61
N GLU A 257 -17.44 4.27 20.05
CA GLU A 257 -18.00 3.55 21.19
C GLU A 257 -17.30 4.00 22.48
N MET A 258 -18.08 4.47 23.47
CA MET A 258 -17.54 5.13 24.66
C MET A 258 -16.83 4.18 25.63
N ASP A 259 -17.14 2.89 25.59
CA ASP A 259 -16.49 1.85 26.40
C ASP A 259 -15.19 1.34 25.78
N VAL A 260 -14.81 1.85 24.59
CA VAL A 260 -13.59 1.48 23.91
C VAL A 260 -12.44 2.36 24.41
N ARG A 261 -11.34 1.69 24.76
CA ARG A 261 -10.07 2.33 25.16
C ARG A 261 -9.62 3.39 24.14
N PRO A 262 -8.79 4.37 24.53
CA PRO A 262 -8.20 5.33 23.59
C PRO A 262 -7.51 4.64 22.40
N VAL A 263 -7.58 5.29 21.23
CA VAL A 263 -6.91 4.83 20.01
C VAL A 263 -5.42 4.75 20.27
N ARG A 264 -4.83 3.60 19.95
CA ARG A 264 -3.39 3.35 20.00
C ARG A 264 -2.72 3.88 18.73
N ASP A 265 -1.47 4.30 18.87
CA ASP A 265 -0.66 4.76 17.72
C ASP A 265 -0.30 3.62 16.74
N THR A 266 -0.64 2.37 17.07
CA THR A 266 -0.33 1.16 16.28
C THR A 266 -1.55 0.53 15.62
N GLU A 267 -2.76 1.10 15.78
CA GLU A 267 -3.99 0.60 15.17
C GLU A 267 -4.50 1.54 14.08
N LEU A 268 -5.06 0.98 13.00
CA LEU A 268 -5.67 1.79 11.94
C LEU A 268 -7.02 2.33 12.40
N VAL A 269 -7.35 3.54 11.93
CA VAL A 269 -8.64 4.19 12.23
C VAL A 269 -9.40 4.60 10.98
N TYR A 270 -10.73 4.60 11.08
CA TYR A 270 -11.61 5.04 10.00
C TYR A 270 -12.81 5.84 10.50
N LEU A 271 -13.36 6.71 9.64
CA LEU A 271 -14.47 7.61 9.98
C LEU A 271 -15.83 7.08 9.51
N VAL A 272 -15.86 6.46 8.33
CA VAL A 272 -17.09 6.03 7.66
C VAL A 272 -17.16 4.51 7.58
N SER A 273 -18.31 3.93 7.90
CA SER A 273 -18.47 2.47 7.76
C SER A 273 -18.30 2.05 6.30
N SER A 274 -17.61 0.93 6.09
CA SER A 274 -17.48 0.31 4.77
C SER A 274 -18.87 -0.06 4.21
N PRO A 275 -19.09 0.12 2.90
CA PRO A 275 -20.33 -0.29 2.24
C PRO A 275 -20.43 -1.82 2.11
N ASP A 276 -21.55 -2.27 1.56
CA ASP A 276 -21.66 -3.66 1.10
C ASP A 276 -20.89 -3.85 -0.23
N TYR A 277 -19.88 -4.72 -0.21
CA TYR A 277 -19.08 -5.08 -1.38
C TYR A 277 -19.62 -6.29 -2.16
N CYS A 278 -20.74 -6.89 -1.73
CA CYS A 278 -21.31 -8.06 -2.38
C CYS A 278 -21.91 -7.75 -3.75
N THR A 279 -22.55 -6.59 -3.89
CA THR A 279 -23.23 -6.15 -5.12
C THR A 279 -22.48 -5.00 -5.77
N ARG A 280 -22.45 -4.95 -7.11
CA ARG A 280 -21.79 -3.85 -7.84
C ARG A 280 -22.55 -2.55 -7.58
N ASN A 281 -21.83 -1.56 -7.06
CA ASN A 281 -22.35 -0.23 -6.76
C ASN A 281 -21.23 0.81 -6.87
N GLU A 282 -21.13 1.45 -8.03
CA GLU A 282 -20.11 2.47 -8.33
C GLU A 282 -20.23 3.69 -7.41
N LYS A 283 -21.46 4.05 -6.98
CA LYS A 283 -21.69 5.16 -6.04
C LYS A 283 -21.13 4.90 -4.63
N GLN A 284 -20.78 3.65 -4.33
CA GLN A 284 -20.15 3.25 -3.07
C GLN A 284 -18.72 2.71 -3.27
N GLY A 285 -18.24 2.59 -4.51
CA GLY A 285 -16.93 2.00 -4.82
C GLY A 285 -16.91 0.48 -4.73
N SER A 286 -18.07 -0.19 -4.88
CA SER A 286 -18.15 -1.65 -4.93
C SER A 286 -18.16 -2.15 -6.37
N TYR A 287 -17.25 -3.07 -6.70
CA TYR A 287 -17.26 -3.81 -7.98
C TYR A 287 -18.16 -5.06 -7.92
N GLY A 288 -18.64 -5.44 -6.74
CA GLY A 288 -19.38 -6.68 -6.52
C GLY A 288 -18.49 -7.92 -6.47
N THR A 289 -19.09 -9.06 -6.13
CA THR A 289 -18.40 -10.35 -6.06
C THR A 289 -18.84 -11.37 -7.12
N GLN A 290 -19.70 -10.95 -8.05
CA GLN A 290 -20.06 -11.79 -9.20
C GLN A 290 -18.81 -12.15 -10.01
N ASP A 291 -18.76 -13.38 -10.50
CA ASP A 291 -17.65 -13.93 -11.28
C ASP A 291 -16.30 -14.01 -10.55
N ARG A 292 -16.28 -13.81 -9.23
CA ARG A 292 -15.06 -13.98 -8.43
C ARG A 292 -14.82 -15.42 -8.05
N GLN A 293 -13.56 -15.84 -8.15
CA GLN A 293 -13.12 -17.13 -7.66
C GLN A 293 -13.28 -17.22 -6.13
N CYS A 294 -13.71 -18.39 -5.67
CA CYS A 294 -13.84 -18.70 -4.26
C CYS A 294 -13.32 -20.10 -3.95
N ASN A 295 -13.07 -20.36 -2.68
CA ASN A 295 -12.56 -21.63 -2.20
C ASN A 295 -13.64 -22.35 -1.39
N LYS A 296 -14.11 -23.51 -1.87
CA LYS A 296 -15.14 -24.30 -1.20
C LYS A 296 -14.65 -24.93 0.12
N THR A 297 -13.35 -25.21 0.24
CA THR A 297 -12.78 -25.87 1.43
C THR A 297 -12.25 -24.89 2.47
N SER A 298 -12.12 -23.61 2.13
CA SER A 298 -11.67 -22.58 3.07
C SER A 298 -12.79 -22.16 4.02
N ASN A 299 -12.40 -21.80 5.25
CA ASN A 299 -13.25 -21.11 6.22
C ASN A 299 -12.89 -19.61 6.35
N GLY A 300 -11.92 -19.13 5.55
CA GLY A 300 -11.46 -17.75 5.53
C GLY A 300 -12.30 -16.85 4.64
N SER A 301 -11.79 -15.64 4.38
CA SER A 301 -12.46 -14.64 3.53
C SER A 301 -12.63 -15.10 2.07
N ASP A 302 -11.74 -15.95 1.57
CA ASP A 302 -11.83 -16.58 0.26
C ASP A 302 -12.92 -17.67 0.16
N SER A 303 -13.52 -18.06 1.29
CA SER A 303 -14.54 -19.10 1.31
C SER A 303 -15.73 -18.75 0.41
N CYS A 304 -16.27 -19.74 -0.30
CA CYS A 304 -17.43 -19.50 -1.17
C CYS A 304 -18.66 -18.98 -0.42
N ASN A 305 -18.83 -19.37 0.85
CA ASN A 305 -19.90 -18.87 1.70
C ASN A 305 -19.77 -17.36 1.97
N LEU A 306 -18.55 -16.87 2.23
CA LEU A 306 -18.30 -15.45 2.48
C LEU A 306 -18.17 -14.65 1.19
N MET A 307 -17.37 -15.10 0.22
CA MET A 307 -17.12 -14.39 -1.03
C MET A 307 -18.39 -14.20 -1.87
N CYS A 308 -19.23 -15.23 -1.96
CA CYS A 308 -20.42 -15.19 -2.81
C CYS A 308 -21.66 -14.64 -2.11
N CYS A 309 -21.54 -14.21 -0.85
CA CYS A 309 -22.59 -13.53 -0.09
C CYS A 309 -23.92 -14.30 -0.07
N GLY A 310 -23.86 -15.64 0.01
CA GLY A 310 -25.05 -16.50 0.01
C GLY A 310 -25.75 -16.72 -1.34
N ARG A 311 -25.29 -16.09 -2.44
CA ARG A 311 -25.87 -16.29 -3.78
C ARG A 311 -25.57 -17.66 -4.40
N GLY A 312 -24.65 -18.41 -3.79
CA GLY A 312 -24.10 -19.66 -4.33
C GLY A 312 -22.98 -19.40 -5.34
N TYR A 313 -22.46 -20.50 -5.90
CA TYR A 313 -21.34 -20.50 -6.84
C TYR A 313 -21.54 -21.55 -7.92
N ASN A 314 -20.94 -21.32 -9.08
CA ASN A 314 -20.85 -22.26 -10.19
C ASN A 314 -19.51 -23.02 -10.09
N ALA A 315 -19.54 -24.32 -10.34
CA ALA A 315 -18.36 -25.16 -10.42
C ALA A 315 -18.01 -25.43 -11.89
N TYR A 316 -16.73 -25.36 -12.24
CA TYR A 316 -16.23 -25.79 -13.55
C TYR A 316 -14.87 -26.47 -13.41
N THR A 317 -14.54 -27.32 -14.36
CA THR A 317 -13.23 -27.98 -14.42
C THR A 317 -12.32 -27.28 -15.40
N GLU A 318 -11.12 -26.93 -14.96
CA GLU A 318 -10.08 -26.31 -15.77
C GLU A 318 -8.91 -27.29 -15.92
N LYS A 319 -8.37 -27.44 -17.13
CA LYS A 319 -7.13 -28.18 -17.35
C LYS A 319 -5.95 -27.24 -17.19
N VAL A 320 -5.16 -27.46 -16.14
CA VAL A 320 -3.94 -26.68 -15.87
C VAL A 320 -2.73 -27.48 -16.33
N ALA A 321 -1.94 -26.87 -17.21
CA ALA A 321 -0.65 -27.44 -17.62
C ALA A 321 0.39 -27.14 -16.53
N GLU A 322 1.03 -28.20 -16.00
CA GLU A 322 2.08 -28.08 -15.00
C GLU A 322 3.34 -28.83 -15.45
N ARG A 323 4.50 -28.39 -14.93
CA ARG A 323 5.75 -29.10 -15.12
C ARG A 323 5.80 -30.26 -14.12
N CYS A 324 5.87 -31.47 -14.63
CA CYS A 324 5.85 -32.70 -13.86
C CYS A 324 7.04 -33.58 -14.24
N GLN A 325 7.32 -34.60 -13.42
CA GLN A 325 8.35 -35.61 -13.71
C GLN A 325 9.70 -34.98 -14.11
N CYS A 326 10.10 -33.94 -13.38
CA CYS A 326 11.32 -33.21 -13.66
C CYS A 326 12.55 -34.06 -13.35
N LYS A 327 13.45 -34.20 -14.32
CA LYS A 327 14.75 -34.86 -14.18
C LYS A 327 15.86 -33.82 -14.22
N TYR A 328 16.70 -33.84 -13.20
CA TYR A 328 17.92 -33.05 -13.17
C TYR A 328 19.01 -33.77 -13.95
N HIS A 329 19.64 -33.07 -14.89
CA HIS A 329 20.82 -33.56 -15.60
C HIS A 329 22.06 -32.87 -15.00
N TRP A 330 22.95 -33.68 -14.43
CA TRP A 330 24.24 -33.21 -13.96
C TRP A 330 25.04 -32.68 -15.16
N CYS A 331 25.37 -31.38 -15.15
CA CYS A 331 25.70 -30.45 -16.26
C CYS A 331 24.69 -29.30 -16.51
N CYS A 332 23.77 -29.09 -15.55
CA CYS A 332 23.14 -27.80 -15.20
C CYS A 332 21.78 -27.47 -15.82
N TYR A 333 21.00 -28.46 -16.24
CA TYR A 333 19.63 -28.21 -16.68
C TYR A 333 18.64 -29.24 -16.15
N VAL A 334 17.39 -28.82 -16.07
CA VAL A 334 16.25 -29.65 -15.66
C VAL A 334 15.35 -29.84 -16.87
N THR A 335 15.07 -31.09 -17.21
CA THR A 335 14.03 -31.43 -18.19
C THR A 335 12.78 -31.86 -17.43
N CYS A 336 11.66 -31.17 -17.68
CA CYS A 336 10.36 -31.56 -17.15
C CYS A 336 9.45 -31.94 -18.32
N LYS A 337 8.55 -32.89 -18.09
CA LYS A 337 7.43 -33.10 -18.99
C LYS A 337 6.35 -32.06 -18.68
N LYS A 338 5.52 -31.75 -19.69
CA LYS A 338 4.27 -31.03 -19.49
C LYS A 338 3.19 -32.06 -19.16
N CYS A 339 2.63 -31.99 -17.96
CA CYS A 339 1.45 -32.75 -17.59
C CYS A 339 0.22 -31.83 -17.61
N GLU A 340 -0.94 -32.42 -17.82
CA GLU A 340 -2.23 -31.76 -17.59
C GLU A 340 -2.82 -32.29 -16.29
N ARG A 341 -3.27 -31.38 -15.43
CA ARG A 341 -4.04 -31.70 -14.23
C ARG A 341 -5.39 -31.00 -14.33
N THR A 342 -6.47 -31.76 -14.17
CA THR A 342 -7.82 -31.19 -14.08
C THR A 342 -8.05 -30.68 -12.66
N VAL A 343 -8.43 -29.42 -12.55
CA VAL A 343 -8.74 -28.76 -11.27
C VAL A 343 -10.18 -28.29 -11.27
N GLU A 344 -10.88 -28.50 -10.17
CA GLU A 344 -12.20 -27.92 -9.97
C GLU A 344 -12.03 -26.48 -9.46
N ARG A 345 -12.74 -25.55 -10.10
CA ARG A 345 -12.77 -24.12 -9.77
C ARG A 345 -14.20 -23.74 -9.42
N TYR A 346 -14.34 -22.79 -8.50
CA TYR A 346 -15.62 -22.26 -8.08
C TYR A 346 -15.66 -20.76 -8.25
N VAL A 347 -16.75 -20.27 -8.82
CA VAL A 347 -16.95 -18.85 -9.12
C VAL A 347 -18.32 -18.40 -8.65
N CYS A 348 -18.39 -17.25 -7.98
CA CYS A 348 -19.63 -16.73 -7.44
C CYS A 348 -20.65 -16.37 -8.52
N LYS A 349 -21.93 -16.66 -8.24
CA LYS A 349 -23.07 -16.29 -9.09
C LYS A 349 -23.38 -14.80 -9.08
#